data_AF-A0A9D7ZF42-F1
#
_entry.id   AF-A0A9D7ZF42-F1
#
_cell.length_a   1.000
_cell.length_b   1.000
_cell.length_c   1.000
_cell.angle_alpha   90.00
_cell.angle_beta   90.00
_cell.angle_gamma   90.00
#
_symmetry.space_group_name_H-M   'P 1'
#
loop_
_entity.id
_entity.type
_entity.pdbx_description
1 polymer ?
#
loop_
_entity_poly.entity_id
_entity_poly.type
_entity_poly.pdbx_seq_one_letter_code
_entity_poly.pdbx_strand_id
1 'polypeptide(L)'
;MKTKFKTLLTKFIFPVAILFVTVGCENEDDDPQFTLAETSDTITFSNALLDTYYLSYETRTNIAERLLWNKPDFGAVTQVDYKVEVSTSQTFASDAAASFDSGTITNTSYSMTVEQLWTLAMALGLDDDPTTIDKGNVGEVYVRVSASVGDASNSNGMTKVSNTVTMSLTVVEKQPTNVANCDLDQYWAVGAGAFDAGWGWTSPVQIPCTGTNVYSGYIALRNIAGDNNNFRFFTEKDNWGSGVNYPTFISDGYTIDAKFAEKDDGDKNFAFVGNSATYHIEINAVAKTITLTQDGSEGCDFANLYAVGAGVPYAGWGWTSPVNLPCHGNGVYSSVMNLNNNSGADNNFRFFTEKDNWGSGVNYPTYAGDGYTIDAKFEDAQDGDNNFAFVGTTGLYRVDIDTVNKTISVAEGK
;
A
#
# COMPACT_ATOMS: atom_id res chain seq x y z
N MET A 1 -69.13 -12.68 -38.97
CA MET A 1 -67.67 -12.42 -38.89
C MET A 1 -67.30 -11.08 -38.25
N LYS A 2 -67.76 -9.92 -38.77
CA LYS A 2 -67.31 -8.57 -38.34
C LYS A 2 -67.24 -8.32 -36.81
N THR A 3 -68.21 -8.79 -36.03
CA THR A 3 -68.25 -8.63 -34.55
C THR A 3 -67.19 -9.45 -33.81
N LYS A 4 -66.95 -10.71 -34.20
CA LYS A 4 -65.89 -11.54 -33.60
C LYS A 4 -64.50 -10.98 -33.92
N PHE A 5 -64.30 -10.44 -35.13
CA PHE A 5 -63.03 -9.82 -35.55
C PHE A 5 -62.72 -8.55 -34.74
N LYS A 6 -63.71 -7.66 -34.53
CA LYS A 6 -63.52 -6.48 -33.64
C LYS A 6 -63.12 -6.87 -32.21
N THR A 7 -63.72 -7.93 -31.66
CA THR A 7 -63.45 -8.36 -30.28
C THR A 7 -62.05 -8.95 -30.14
N LEU A 8 -61.57 -9.70 -31.14
CA LEU A 8 -60.18 -10.20 -31.19
C LEU A 8 -59.18 -9.03 -31.28
N LEU A 9 -59.47 -8.04 -32.14
CA LEU A 9 -58.62 -6.87 -32.31
C LEU A 9 -58.48 -6.05 -31.01
N THR A 10 -59.58 -5.81 -30.29
CA THR A 10 -59.59 -4.94 -29.10
C THR A 10 -59.19 -5.64 -27.80
N LYS A 11 -59.50 -6.94 -27.62
CA LYS A 11 -59.17 -7.66 -26.37
C LYS A 11 -57.82 -8.37 -26.37
N PHE A 12 -57.25 -8.67 -27.54
CA PHE A 12 -55.98 -9.40 -27.62
C PHE A 12 -54.92 -8.62 -28.39
N ILE A 13 -55.23 -8.11 -29.59
CA ILE A 13 -54.21 -7.45 -30.42
C ILE A 13 -53.85 -6.05 -29.87
N PHE A 14 -54.82 -5.25 -29.43
CA PHE A 14 -54.54 -3.91 -28.87
C PHE A 14 -53.68 -3.92 -27.59
N PRO A 15 -53.97 -4.74 -26.55
CA PRO A 15 -53.10 -4.79 -25.37
C PRO A 15 -51.72 -5.43 -25.67
N VAL A 16 -51.63 -6.39 -26.59
CA VAL A 16 -50.32 -6.95 -27.01
C VAL A 16 -49.52 -5.93 -27.82
N ALA A 17 -50.15 -5.15 -28.71
CA ALA A 17 -49.48 -4.08 -29.44
C ALA A 17 -49.01 -2.95 -28.51
N ILE A 18 -49.78 -2.61 -27.48
CA ILE A 18 -49.35 -1.67 -26.43
C ILE A 18 -48.14 -2.22 -25.67
N LEU A 19 -48.12 -3.53 -25.37
CA LEU A 19 -46.98 -4.19 -24.72
C LEU A 19 -45.70 -4.18 -25.60
N PHE A 20 -45.82 -4.11 -26.92
CA PHE A 20 -44.68 -3.93 -27.83
C PHE A 20 -44.25 -2.47 -28.02
N VAL A 21 -45.08 -1.48 -27.66
CA VAL A 21 -44.73 -0.05 -27.72
C VAL A 21 -44.04 0.41 -26.43
N THR A 22 -44.15 -0.34 -25.32
CA THR A 22 -43.45 -0.07 -24.05
C THR A 22 -42.14 -0.86 -23.88
N VAL A 23 -41.63 -1.50 -24.93
CA VAL A 23 -40.36 -2.25 -24.95
C VAL A 23 -39.52 -1.86 -26.19
N GLY A 24 -39.75 -0.67 -26.73
CA GLY A 24 -38.99 -0.10 -27.85
C GLY A 24 -38.38 1.23 -27.44
N CYS A 25 -37.05 1.28 -27.40
CA CYS A 25 -36.20 2.34 -26.81
C CYS A 25 -36.32 2.39 -25.26
N GLU A 26 -35.23 2.52 -24.50
CA GLU A 26 -33.85 2.90 -24.84
C GLU A 26 -32.82 1.91 -24.25
N ASN A 27 -31.70 1.74 -24.95
CA ASN A 27 -30.34 1.40 -24.48
C ASN A 27 -29.50 0.93 -25.70
N GLU A 28 -29.19 1.85 -26.61
CA GLU A 28 -28.07 1.69 -27.56
C GLU A 28 -26.82 2.36 -26.97
N ASP A 29 -26.40 1.91 -25.77
CA ASP A 29 -25.30 2.52 -24.99
C ASP A 29 -24.30 1.46 -24.49
N ASP A 30 -24.30 0.27 -25.11
CA ASP A 30 -23.32 -0.82 -24.90
C ASP A 30 -22.13 -0.71 -25.88
N ASP A 31 -21.71 0.52 -26.22
CA ASP A 31 -20.36 0.73 -26.76
C ASP A 31 -19.35 0.42 -25.64
N PRO A 32 -18.25 -0.32 -25.89
CA PRO A 32 -17.22 -0.54 -24.89
C PRO A 32 -16.54 0.79 -24.55
N GLN A 33 -16.95 1.39 -23.44
CA GLN A 33 -16.34 2.59 -22.86
C GLN A 33 -14.89 2.29 -22.50
N PHE A 34 -13.97 2.57 -23.42
CA PHE A 34 -12.54 2.58 -23.17
C PHE A 34 -12.21 3.81 -22.32
N THR A 35 -12.44 3.72 -21.01
CA THR A 35 -11.97 4.71 -20.05
C THR A 35 -10.43 4.69 -20.04
N LEU A 36 -9.83 5.61 -20.78
CA LEU A 36 -8.40 5.89 -20.69
C LEU A 36 -8.09 6.30 -19.25
N ALA A 37 -7.09 5.66 -18.64
CA ALA A 37 -6.62 6.07 -17.33
C ALA A 37 -6.09 7.51 -17.42
N GLU A 38 -6.62 8.40 -16.60
CA GLU A 38 -6.38 9.85 -16.72
C GLU A 38 -4.91 10.18 -16.46
N THR A 39 -4.27 10.75 -17.49
CA THR A 39 -2.91 11.30 -17.41
C THR A 39 -2.96 12.62 -16.67
N SER A 40 -2.01 12.86 -15.76
CA SER A 40 -2.09 14.00 -14.84
C SER A 40 -0.70 14.63 -14.60
N ASP A 41 -0.65 15.87 -14.14
CA ASP A 41 0.50 16.77 -14.35
C ASP A 41 1.76 16.66 -13.44
N THR A 42 1.97 15.59 -12.65
CA THR A 42 3.16 15.25 -11.81
C THR A 42 3.33 13.73 -11.75
N ILE A 43 4.20 13.18 -10.90
CA ILE A 43 4.24 11.72 -10.65
C ILE A 43 3.50 11.41 -9.36
N THR A 44 3.01 10.17 -9.22
CA THR A 44 2.29 9.69 -8.05
C THR A 44 2.17 8.14 -7.93
N PHE A 45 2.23 7.56 -6.72
CA PHE A 45 2.88 6.30 -6.30
C PHE A 45 1.95 5.15 -5.73
N SER A 46 1.90 3.92 -6.29
CA SER A 46 0.73 3.01 -6.31
C SER A 46 0.56 1.72 -5.47
N ASN A 47 0.89 1.74 -4.17
CA ASN A 47 0.35 0.80 -3.16
C ASN A 47 0.52 1.30 -1.72
N ALA A 48 -0.25 0.74 -0.77
CA ALA A 48 -0.12 0.98 0.67
C ALA A 48 1.27 0.63 1.23
N LEU A 49 2.11 1.67 1.35
CA LEU A 49 3.31 1.79 2.17
C LEU A 49 3.06 1.34 3.59
N LEU A 50 4.07 0.67 4.13
CA LEU A 50 4.20 0.43 5.57
C LEU A 50 4.52 1.72 6.33
N ASP A 51 4.20 1.67 7.61
CA ASP A 51 4.19 2.84 8.49
C ASP A 51 5.40 2.92 9.41
N THR A 52 6.01 1.75 9.64
CA THR A 52 7.38 1.62 10.07
C THR A 52 8.02 0.50 9.27
N TYR A 53 9.14 0.80 8.63
CA TYR A 53 9.98 -0.19 7.96
C TYR A 53 10.95 -0.75 8.97
N TYR A 54 10.71 -1.98 9.39
CA TYR A 54 11.60 -2.71 10.27
C TYR A 54 12.74 -3.30 9.45
N LEU A 55 13.95 -2.78 9.67
CA LEU A 55 15.13 -3.12 8.88
C LEU A 55 16.05 -4.03 9.67
N SER A 56 16.46 -5.16 9.08
CA SER A 56 17.57 -5.96 9.58
C SER A 56 18.56 -6.27 8.45
N TYR A 57 19.85 -6.33 8.77
CA TYR A 57 20.88 -6.67 7.78
C TYR A 57 20.68 -8.08 7.20
N GLU A 58 20.09 -8.97 7.99
CA GLU A 58 19.79 -10.36 7.63
C GLU A 58 18.67 -10.42 6.60
N THR A 59 17.67 -9.53 6.67
CA THR A 59 16.58 -9.43 5.69
C THR A 59 16.87 -8.50 4.53
N ARG A 60 18.09 -7.92 4.43
CA ARG A 60 18.46 -6.86 3.47
C ARG A 60 18.11 -7.12 2.00
N THR A 61 18.07 -8.39 1.57
CA THR A 61 17.75 -8.77 0.18
C THR A 61 16.25 -8.97 -0.08
N ASN A 62 15.40 -8.94 0.96
CA ASN A 62 13.96 -8.82 0.81
C ASN A 62 13.62 -7.45 0.19
N ILE A 63 12.48 -7.40 -0.48
CA ILE A 63 11.81 -6.13 -0.76
C ILE A 63 11.32 -5.58 0.59
N ALA A 64 11.78 -4.39 0.95
CA ALA A 64 11.21 -3.62 2.06
C ALA A 64 9.87 -3.00 1.67
N GLU A 65 9.78 -2.65 0.38
CA GLU A 65 8.60 -2.04 -0.19
C GLU A 65 8.59 -2.20 -1.72
N ARG A 66 7.45 -2.64 -2.28
CA ARG A 66 7.19 -2.56 -3.72
C ARG A 66 6.13 -1.50 -3.90
N LEU A 67 6.48 -0.29 -4.31
CA LEU A 67 7.31 0.05 -5.45
C LEU A 67 6.60 0.78 -6.62
N LEU A 68 5.27 0.86 -6.74
CA LEU A 68 4.46 1.28 -7.92
C LEU A 68 4.16 2.80 -8.04
N TRP A 69 3.64 3.31 -9.17
CA TRP A 69 3.19 4.70 -9.44
C TRP A 69 2.31 4.83 -10.71
N ASN A 70 2.07 6.05 -11.21
CA ASN A 70 1.29 6.41 -12.41
C ASN A 70 2.17 7.08 -13.51
N LYS A 71 1.57 7.52 -14.62
CA LYS A 71 2.28 8.31 -15.64
C LYS A 71 1.91 9.81 -15.62
N PRO A 72 2.89 10.73 -15.49
CA PRO A 72 2.68 12.15 -15.73
C PRO A 72 2.27 12.41 -17.19
N ASP A 73 1.28 13.29 -17.36
CA ASP A 73 1.14 14.10 -18.57
C ASP A 73 2.28 15.13 -18.63
N PHE A 74 2.61 15.56 -19.84
CA PHE A 74 3.51 16.67 -20.13
C PHE A 74 2.91 17.59 -21.21
N GLY A 75 1.59 17.60 -21.36
CA GLY A 75 0.85 18.30 -22.42
C GLY A 75 1.03 17.65 -23.81
N ALA A 76 1.62 16.46 -23.87
CA ALA A 76 1.92 15.73 -25.08
C ALA A 76 2.15 14.24 -24.79
N VAL A 77 1.71 13.37 -25.70
CA VAL A 77 1.93 11.92 -25.60
C VAL A 77 3.38 11.58 -25.96
N THR A 78 4.28 11.70 -24.98
CA THR A 78 5.69 11.32 -25.11
C THR A 78 6.03 10.09 -24.24
N GLN A 79 7.17 9.46 -24.52
CA GLN A 79 7.78 8.56 -23.53
C GLN A 79 8.15 9.41 -22.30
N VAL A 80 7.92 8.84 -21.13
CA VAL A 80 8.31 9.42 -19.85
C VAL A 80 9.36 8.51 -19.24
N ASP A 81 10.49 9.11 -18.90
CA ASP A 81 11.56 8.51 -18.14
C ASP A 81 11.36 8.90 -16.67
N TYR A 82 11.53 7.95 -15.74
CA TYR A 82 11.37 8.12 -14.29
C TYR A 82 12.66 7.79 -13.56
N LYS A 83 12.78 8.28 -12.32
CA LYS A 83 13.91 8.05 -11.43
C LYS A 83 13.42 8.11 -9.98
N VAL A 84 13.34 6.99 -9.28
CA VAL A 84 13.21 6.98 -7.81
C VAL A 84 14.46 7.63 -7.23
N GLU A 85 14.34 8.50 -6.24
CA GLU A 85 15.45 9.05 -5.48
C GLU A 85 15.11 8.90 -4.00
N VAL A 86 16.05 8.47 -3.16
CA VAL A 86 15.87 8.39 -1.70
C VAL A 86 17.04 9.09 -1.00
N SER A 87 16.79 9.83 0.09
CA SER A 87 17.82 10.55 0.84
C SER A 87 17.57 10.54 2.35
N THR A 88 18.62 10.78 3.14
CA THR A 88 18.52 11.15 4.56
C THR A 88 18.20 12.63 4.77
N SER A 89 18.12 13.43 3.69
CA SER A 89 17.70 14.83 3.70
C SER A 89 16.39 15.00 2.94
N GLN A 90 15.38 15.56 3.60
CA GLN A 90 14.06 15.83 3.02
C GLN A 90 14.12 16.74 1.77
N THR A 91 15.10 17.65 1.74
CA THR A 91 15.33 18.56 0.61
C THR A 91 16.24 17.98 -0.47
N PHE A 92 16.75 16.75 -0.27
CA PHE A 92 17.77 16.12 -1.12
C PHE A 92 19.00 17.03 -1.30
N ALA A 93 19.36 17.76 -0.23
CA ALA A 93 20.52 18.64 -0.23
C ALA A 93 21.81 17.85 -0.51
N SER A 94 22.77 18.48 -1.20
CA SER A 94 24.02 17.83 -1.63
C SER A 94 24.94 17.41 -0.47
N ASP A 95 24.66 17.87 0.75
CA ASP A 95 25.34 17.56 2.00
C ASP A 95 24.54 16.56 2.88
N ALA A 96 23.49 15.93 2.34
CA ALA A 96 22.79 14.82 3.00
C ALA A 96 23.76 13.70 3.39
N ALA A 97 23.56 13.11 4.58
CA ALA A 97 24.40 12.02 5.08
C ALA A 97 24.45 10.80 4.13
N ALA A 98 23.33 10.49 3.45
CA ALA A 98 23.31 9.58 2.30
C ALA A 98 22.13 9.85 1.35
N SER A 99 22.24 9.30 0.14
CA SER A 99 21.15 9.16 -0.82
C SER A 99 21.43 8.04 -1.83
N PHE A 100 20.39 7.55 -2.51
CA PHE A 100 20.50 6.67 -3.67
C PHE A 100 19.42 7.00 -4.71
N ASP A 101 19.52 6.43 -5.90
CA ASP A 101 18.47 6.51 -6.91
C ASP A 101 18.32 5.22 -7.74
N SER A 102 17.19 5.07 -8.45
CA SER A 102 16.91 3.89 -9.28
C SER A 102 17.61 3.87 -10.64
N GLY A 103 18.34 4.94 -11.00
CA GLY A 103 18.59 5.29 -12.39
C GLY A 103 17.29 5.59 -13.15
N THR A 104 17.42 5.79 -14.47
CA THR A 104 16.29 6.01 -15.36
C THR A 104 15.54 4.71 -15.68
N ILE A 105 14.23 4.71 -15.46
CA ILE A 105 13.30 3.59 -15.70
C ILE A 105 12.03 4.09 -16.38
N THR A 106 11.27 3.22 -17.05
CA THR A 106 10.04 3.58 -17.79
C THR A 106 8.77 2.93 -17.25
N ASN A 107 8.92 1.93 -16.37
CA ASN A 107 7.81 1.33 -15.65
C ASN A 107 7.29 2.32 -14.61
N THR A 108 5.99 2.26 -14.32
CA THR A 108 5.41 2.90 -13.15
C THR A 108 5.48 1.95 -11.95
N SER A 109 6.61 1.27 -11.80
CA SER A 109 6.95 0.41 -10.66
C SER A 109 8.44 0.12 -10.55
N TYR A 110 8.90 -0.04 -9.31
CA TYR A 110 10.24 -0.35 -8.83
C TYR A 110 10.07 -1.34 -7.67
N SER A 111 11.13 -1.64 -6.92
CA SER A 111 11.09 -2.40 -5.67
C SER A 111 12.30 -1.99 -4.85
N MET A 112 12.08 -1.44 -3.65
CA MET A 112 13.17 -1.09 -2.74
C MET A 112 13.51 -2.29 -1.87
N THR A 113 14.80 -2.56 -1.72
CA THR A 113 15.26 -3.60 -0.81
C THR A 113 15.49 -3.03 0.59
N VAL A 114 15.42 -3.91 1.60
CA VAL A 114 15.81 -3.57 2.97
C VAL A 114 17.26 -3.07 3.02
N GLU A 115 18.16 -3.55 2.15
CA GLU A 115 19.56 -3.09 2.02
C GLU A 115 19.70 -1.61 1.64
N GLN A 116 18.81 -1.12 0.77
CA GLN A 116 18.81 0.28 0.33
C GLN A 116 18.39 1.23 1.47
N LEU A 117 17.36 0.86 2.24
CA LEU A 117 16.94 1.61 3.42
C LEU A 117 17.94 1.47 4.57
N TRP A 118 18.52 0.29 4.77
CA TRP A 118 19.57 0.02 5.77
C TRP A 118 20.80 0.90 5.55
N THR A 119 21.24 1.07 4.30
CA THR A 119 22.38 1.94 3.97
C THR A 119 22.14 3.39 4.39
N LEU A 120 20.91 3.88 4.24
CA LEU A 120 20.52 5.22 4.69
C LEU A 120 20.41 5.29 6.23
N ALA A 121 19.87 4.26 6.88
CA ALA A 121 19.80 4.15 8.34
C ALA A 121 21.18 4.22 9.01
N MET A 122 22.17 3.48 8.49
CA MET A 122 23.56 3.54 8.99
C MET A 122 24.18 4.92 8.80
N ALA A 123 23.83 5.62 7.71
CA ALA A 123 24.31 6.98 7.46
C ALA A 123 23.66 8.05 8.36
N LEU A 124 22.45 7.80 8.87
CA LEU A 124 21.82 8.56 9.95
C LEU A 124 22.47 8.30 11.32
N GLY A 125 23.42 7.36 11.41
CA GLY A 125 24.08 6.97 12.65
C GLY A 125 23.30 5.97 13.48
N LEU A 126 22.21 5.39 12.94
CA LEU A 126 21.48 4.31 13.60
C LEU A 126 22.33 3.03 13.63
N ASP A 127 22.16 2.17 14.63
CA ASP A 127 22.68 0.81 14.60
C ASP A 127 21.77 -0.21 15.31
N ASP A 128 22.20 -1.47 15.23
CA ASP A 128 21.51 -2.67 15.69
C ASP A 128 22.18 -3.32 16.91
N ASP A 129 23.08 -2.61 17.60
CA ASP A 129 23.75 -3.09 18.80
C ASP A 129 23.03 -2.53 20.05
N PRO A 130 22.24 -3.34 20.79
CA PRO A 130 21.50 -2.85 21.98
C PRO A 130 22.40 -2.48 23.17
N THR A 131 23.73 -2.53 22.99
CA THR A 131 24.71 -2.09 23.98
C THR A 131 25.33 -0.74 23.67
N THR A 132 25.03 -0.14 22.51
CA THR A 132 25.34 1.28 22.25
C THR A 132 24.42 2.17 23.08
N ILE A 133 24.94 3.31 23.53
CA ILE A 133 24.24 4.24 24.43
C ILE A 133 24.18 5.67 23.89
N ASP A 134 24.87 5.90 22.77
CA ASP A 134 25.06 7.18 22.09
C ASP A 134 24.40 7.22 20.70
N LYS A 135 23.70 6.14 20.33
CA LYS A 135 22.93 6.00 19.09
C LYS A 135 21.52 5.53 19.40
N GLY A 136 20.60 5.80 18.48
CA GLY A 136 19.25 5.25 18.49
C GLY A 136 19.07 4.28 17.32
N ASN A 137 17.98 3.52 17.34
CA ASN A 137 17.64 2.58 16.28
C ASN A 137 16.49 3.06 15.37
N VAL A 138 15.85 4.20 15.67
CA VAL A 138 14.76 4.79 14.89
C VAL A 138 15.22 6.06 14.17
N GLY A 139 14.83 6.23 12.91
CA GLY A 139 15.08 7.45 12.13
C GLY A 139 14.26 7.49 10.85
N GLU A 140 14.49 8.49 10.00
CA GLU A 140 13.62 8.76 8.86
C GLU A 140 14.41 9.01 7.56
N VAL A 141 13.89 8.49 6.45
CA VAL A 141 14.43 8.73 5.11
C VAL A 141 13.33 9.18 4.17
N TYR A 142 13.75 9.69 3.01
CA TYR A 142 12.93 10.55 2.17
C TYR A 142 12.93 10.04 0.74
N VAL A 143 11.84 9.48 0.21
CA VAL A 143 11.74 8.96 -1.19
C VAL A 143 10.91 9.87 -2.11
N ARG A 144 11.28 9.98 -3.40
CA ARG A 144 10.54 10.70 -4.46
C ARG A 144 10.74 10.06 -5.85
N VAL A 145 9.97 10.47 -6.87
CA VAL A 145 10.31 10.30 -8.32
C VAL A 145 10.65 11.63 -8.99
N SER A 146 11.76 11.71 -9.69
CA SER A 146 11.88 12.63 -10.82
C SER A 146 11.40 11.93 -12.09
N ALA A 147 10.58 12.58 -12.92
CA ALA A 147 10.30 12.13 -14.26
C ALA A 147 10.51 13.23 -15.29
N SER A 148 10.94 12.86 -16.49
CA SER A 148 11.42 13.82 -17.48
C SER A 148 10.99 13.45 -18.90
N VAL A 149 10.74 14.48 -19.69
CA VAL A 149 10.58 14.41 -21.15
C VAL A 149 11.45 15.48 -21.80
N GLY A 150 12.05 15.14 -22.94
CA GLY A 150 13.12 15.96 -23.51
C GLY A 150 14.38 15.95 -22.65
N ASP A 151 15.25 16.94 -22.83
CA ASP A 151 16.53 17.05 -22.12
C ASP A 151 16.42 18.03 -20.94
N ALA A 152 16.28 17.46 -19.75
CA ALA A 152 16.13 18.15 -18.46
C ALA A 152 17.26 19.16 -18.13
N SER A 153 18.39 19.15 -18.86
CA SER A 153 19.50 20.08 -18.64
C SER A 153 19.32 21.46 -19.32
N ASN A 154 18.28 21.65 -20.14
CA ASN A 154 18.06 22.90 -20.89
C ASN A 154 16.57 23.29 -20.98
N SER A 155 16.28 24.45 -21.58
CA SER A 155 14.95 25.06 -21.65
C SER A 155 13.88 24.27 -22.43
N ASN A 156 14.24 23.16 -23.08
CA ASN A 156 13.31 22.29 -23.80
C ASN A 156 12.96 21.02 -23.01
N GLY A 157 13.68 20.74 -21.91
CA GLY A 157 13.33 19.66 -21.01
C GLY A 157 12.22 20.09 -20.06
N MET A 158 11.25 19.21 -19.86
CA MET A 158 10.32 19.34 -18.75
C MET A 158 10.61 18.19 -17.78
N THR A 159 10.92 18.55 -16.54
CA THR A 159 11.03 17.61 -15.43
C THR A 159 9.87 17.88 -14.48
N LYS A 160 9.21 16.81 -14.07
CA LYS A 160 8.23 16.82 -12.99
C LYS A 160 8.87 16.05 -11.85
N VAL A 161 8.81 16.58 -10.65
CA VAL A 161 9.26 15.85 -9.46
C VAL A 161 8.07 15.68 -8.55
N SER A 162 7.89 14.42 -8.20
CA SER A 162 7.18 13.89 -7.05
C SER A 162 7.31 14.68 -5.75
N ASN A 163 6.33 14.51 -4.86
CA ASN A 163 6.52 14.80 -3.44
C ASN A 163 7.51 13.83 -2.77
N THR A 164 8.39 14.41 -1.96
CA THR A 164 9.17 13.68 -0.97
C THR A 164 8.28 12.96 0.05
N VAL A 165 8.69 11.75 0.45
CA VAL A 165 7.98 10.87 1.38
C VAL A 165 8.85 10.48 2.53
N THR A 166 8.40 10.80 3.73
CA THR A 166 9.00 10.25 4.95
C THR A 166 8.67 8.76 5.05
N MET A 167 9.71 7.94 5.13
CA MET A 167 9.64 6.54 5.53
C MET A 167 10.29 6.44 6.92
N SER A 168 9.48 6.13 7.92
CA SER A 168 9.96 5.89 9.28
C SER A 168 10.65 4.51 9.32
N LEU A 169 11.92 4.49 9.68
CA LEU A 169 12.76 3.30 9.75
C LEU A 169 12.98 2.93 11.21
N THR A 170 12.82 1.64 11.53
CA THR A 170 13.30 1.06 12.79
C THR A 170 14.32 -0.01 12.46
N VAL A 171 15.59 0.27 12.77
CA VAL A 171 16.66 -0.72 12.80
C VAL A 171 16.35 -1.71 13.93
N VAL A 172 16.31 -2.99 13.58
CA VAL A 172 15.99 -4.06 14.51
C VAL A 172 17.23 -4.40 15.31
N GLU A 173 17.21 -4.15 16.62
CA GLU A 173 18.32 -4.49 17.51
C GLU A 173 18.59 -6.00 17.53
N LYS A 174 19.86 -6.37 17.39
CA LYS A 174 20.32 -7.75 17.50
C LYS A 174 20.18 -8.26 18.93
N GLN A 175 19.83 -9.52 19.08
CA GLN A 175 19.96 -10.19 20.37
C GLN A 175 21.44 -10.31 20.76
N PRO A 176 21.80 -10.14 22.05
CA PRO A 176 23.17 -10.31 22.51
C PRO A 176 23.67 -11.72 22.17
N THR A 177 24.91 -11.82 21.68
CA THR A 177 25.40 -12.90 20.81
C THR A 177 25.44 -14.29 21.44
N ASN A 178 24.30 -14.97 21.45
CA ASN A 178 24.27 -16.42 21.28
C ASN A 178 24.50 -16.72 19.80
N VAL A 179 25.48 -17.56 19.47
CA VAL A 179 25.72 -17.96 18.08
C VAL A 179 24.49 -18.72 17.57
N ALA A 180 23.83 -18.19 16.55
CA ALA A 180 22.70 -18.83 15.91
C ALA A 180 23.12 -20.20 15.35
N ASN A 181 22.32 -21.22 15.60
CA ASN A 181 22.63 -22.62 15.31
C ASN A 181 21.33 -23.36 14.99
N CYS A 182 20.99 -23.40 13.71
CA CYS A 182 19.76 -24.01 13.21
C CYS A 182 20.08 -25.11 12.19
N ASP A 183 19.12 -26.01 11.96
CA ASP A 183 19.23 -27.07 10.96
C ASP A 183 19.06 -26.53 9.51
N LEU A 184 18.54 -25.31 9.36
CA LEU A 184 18.44 -24.55 8.11
C LEU A 184 19.07 -23.17 8.33
N ASP A 185 19.58 -22.52 7.27
CA ASP A 185 20.03 -21.13 7.37
C ASP A 185 18.83 -20.16 7.56
N GLN A 186 17.70 -20.45 6.89
CA GLN A 186 16.48 -19.65 6.92
C GLN A 186 15.27 -20.38 6.35
N TYR A 187 14.07 -19.89 6.70
CA TYR A 187 12.84 -20.17 5.95
C TYR A 187 12.61 -19.10 4.88
N TRP A 188 11.92 -19.48 3.81
CA TRP A 188 11.41 -18.58 2.78
C TRP A 188 9.88 -18.60 2.79
N ALA A 189 9.21 -17.46 2.66
CA ALA A 189 7.77 -17.40 2.46
C ALA A 189 7.43 -16.85 1.07
N VAL A 190 6.55 -17.56 0.35
CA VAL A 190 5.89 -17.04 -0.86
C VAL A 190 4.39 -17.30 -0.80
N GLY A 191 3.63 -16.38 -1.36
CA GLY A 191 2.20 -16.51 -1.60
C GLY A 191 1.47 -15.19 -1.60
N ALA A 192 0.19 -15.21 -1.93
CA ALA A 192 -0.63 -14.00 -1.98
C ALA A 192 -0.73 -13.30 -0.62
N GLY A 193 -0.75 -14.04 0.50
CA GLY A 193 -0.85 -13.50 1.86
C GLY A 193 0.43 -12.83 2.37
N ALA A 194 1.60 -13.26 1.91
CA ALA A 194 2.90 -12.63 2.15
C ALA A 194 3.21 -11.70 0.97
N PHE A 195 2.62 -10.50 0.98
CA PHE A 195 2.27 -9.82 -0.28
C PHE A 195 3.48 -9.31 -1.08
N ASP A 196 4.61 -9.03 -0.43
CA ASP A 196 5.87 -8.64 -1.08
C ASP A 196 6.37 -9.72 -2.05
N ALA A 197 6.16 -10.99 -1.68
CA ALA A 197 6.55 -12.15 -2.46
C ALA A 197 5.56 -12.49 -3.56
N GLY A 198 4.26 -12.58 -3.22
CA GLY A 198 3.28 -13.20 -4.12
C GLY A 198 3.62 -14.67 -4.40
N TRP A 199 2.94 -15.30 -5.35
CA TRP A 199 3.20 -16.69 -5.74
C TRP A 199 4.39 -16.82 -6.72
N GLY A 200 5.57 -16.35 -6.30
CA GLY A 200 6.78 -16.39 -7.14
C GLY A 200 8.09 -16.16 -6.36
N TRP A 201 9.20 -16.52 -6.99
CA TRP A 201 10.54 -16.50 -6.37
C TRP A 201 11.39 -15.26 -6.72
N THR A 202 10.79 -14.25 -7.33
CA THR A 202 11.46 -12.97 -7.65
C THR A 202 11.74 -12.16 -6.39
N SER A 203 10.91 -12.28 -5.35
CA SER A 203 11.05 -11.53 -4.08
C SER A 203 10.51 -12.28 -2.86
N PRO A 204 10.90 -13.56 -2.62
CA PRO A 204 10.45 -14.33 -1.46
C PRO A 204 10.87 -13.65 -0.15
N VAL A 205 10.00 -13.67 0.85
CA VAL A 205 10.31 -13.13 2.18
C VAL A 205 11.25 -14.11 2.90
N GLN A 206 12.39 -13.62 3.39
CA GLN A 206 13.36 -14.41 4.17
C GLN A 206 13.11 -14.27 5.66
N ILE A 207 13.11 -15.40 6.37
CA ILE A 207 12.97 -15.51 7.82
C ILE A 207 14.23 -16.24 8.34
N PRO A 208 15.30 -15.50 8.68
CA PRO A 208 16.62 -16.06 8.99
C PRO A 208 16.67 -16.81 10.32
N CYS A 209 17.64 -17.72 10.47
CA CYS A 209 18.02 -18.29 11.76
C CYS A 209 18.55 -17.19 12.70
N THR A 210 17.89 -16.99 13.84
CA THR A 210 18.21 -15.97 14.84
C THR A 210 18.59 -16.54 16.22
N GLY A 211 18.45 -17.86 16.41
CA GLY A 211 18.78 -18.53 17.67
C GLY A 211 19.20 -19.99 17.48
N THR A 212 19.03 -20.83 18.52
CA THR A 212 19.20 -22.29 18.36
C THR A 212 17.90 -22.89 17.84
N ASN A 213 17.85 -23.22 16.55
CA ASN A 213 16.61 -23.67 15.86
C ASN A 213 15.42 -22.70 16.09
N VAL A 214 15.70 -21.40 16.09
CA VAL A 214 14.73 -20.31 16.09
C VAL A 214 14.99 -19.46 14.85
N TYR A 215 13.92 -19.17 14.11
CA TYR A 215 13.94 -18.37 12.91
C TYR A 215 12.99 -17.20 13.09
N SER A 216 13.45 -15.96 12.91
CA SER A 216 12.58 -14.80 13.09
C SER A 216 12.94 -13.64 12.17
N GLY A 217 11.97 -12.77 11.94
CA GLY A 217 12.09 -11.65 11.01
C GLY A 217 10.76 -10.91 10.85
N TYR A 218 10.71 -9.98 9.92
CA TYR A 218 9.49 -9.23 9.60
C TYR A 218 8.87 -9.73 8.31
N ILE A 219 7.55 -9.76 8.27
CA ILE A 219 6.75 -10.20 7.13
C ILE A 219 5.53 -9.29 6.97
N ALA A 220 5.37 -8.72 5.78
CA ALA A 220 4.19 -7.94 5.44
C ALA A 220 3.06 -8.91 5.04
N LEU A 221 2.02 -8.95 5.87
CA LEU A 221 0.90 -9.90 5.75
C LEU A 221 -0.38 -9.17 5.36
N ARG A 222 -1.17 -9.78 4.48
CA ARG A 222 -2.50 -9.26 4.10
C ARG A 222 -3.60 -10.31 4.14
N ASN A 223 -4.80 -9.85 4.45
CA ASN A 223 -6.03 -10.63 4.44
C ASN A 223 -7.13 -9.80 3.76
N ILE A 224 -7.58 -10.21 2.57
CA ILE A 224 -8.61 -9.50 1.80
C ILE A 224 -9.92 -10.29 1.93
N ALA A 225 -10.60 -10.15 3.09
CA ALA A 225 -11.85 -10.85 3.40
C ALA A 225 -11.77 -12.39 3.24
N GLY A 226 -10.60 -12.98 3.46
CA GLY A 226 -10.33 -14.40 3.24
C GLY A 226 -9.82 -14.77 1.85
N ASP A 227 -9.79 -13.85 0.89
CA ASP A 227 -9.12 -14.01 -0.41
C ASP A 227 -7.69 -13.48 -0.41
N ASN A 228 -6.85 -14.03 -1.31
CA ASN A 228 -5.44 -13.66 -1.48
C ASN A 228 -4.62 -13.59 -0.18
N ASN A 229 -5.04 -14.35 0.83
CA ASN A 229 -4.46 -14.41 2.16
C ASN A 229 -3.58 -15.63 2.37
N ASN A 230 -3.40 -16.47 1.34
CA ASN A 230 -2.71 -17.74 1.45
C ASN A 230 -1.23 -17.64 1.07
N PHE A 231 -0.38 -18.35 1.81
CA PHE A 231 1.06 -18.43 1.58
C PHE A 231 1.65 -19.73 2.14
N ARG A 232 2.91 -20.02 1.80
CA ARG A 232 3.62 -21.24 2.21
C ARG A 232 5.06 -20.91 2.61
N PHE A 233 5.57 -21.64 3.59
CA PHE A 233 7.00 -21.63 3.95
C PHE A 233 7.77 -22.67 3.14
N PHE A 234 9.03 -22.42 2.84
CA PHE A 234 9.90 -23.30 2.08
C PHE A 234 11.27 -23.36 2.76
N THR A 235 11.90 -24.52 2.75
CA THR A 235 13.26 -24.68 3.30
C THR A 235 14.36 -24.36 2.28
N GLU A 236 14.02 -24.28 0.99
CA GLU A 236 14.95 -23.98 -0.10
C GLU A 236 14.36 -22.95 -1.08
N LYS A 237 15.14 -21.94 -1.48
CA LYS A 237 14.75 -20.98 -2.52
C LYS A 237 14.60 -21.68 -3.87
N ASP A 238 13.66 -21.22 -4.69
CA ASP A 238 13.42 -21.67 -6.07
C ASP A 238 12.96 -23.15 -6.18
N ASN A 239 12.85 -23.88 -5.07
CA ASN A 239 12.42 -25.28 -5.01
C ASN A 239 11.02 -25.41 -4.41
N TRP A 240 10.00 -25.47 -5.27
CA TRP A 240 8.61 -25.70 -4.87
C TRP A 240 8.38 -27.03 -4.11
N GLY A 241 9.25 -28.03 -4.30
CA GLY A 241 9.20 -29.30 -3.59
C GLY A 241 9.65 -29.23 -2.13
N SER A 242 10.29 -28.13 -1.71
CA SER A 242 10.69 -27.86 -0.33
C SER A 242 9.59 -27.19 0.52
N GLY A 243 8.37 -27.08 -0.04
CA GLY A 243 7.24 -26.40 0.58
C GLY A 243 6.69 -27.13 1.81
N VAL A 244 6.60 -26.40 2.92
CA VAL A 244 6.05 -26.82 4.21
C VAL A 244 4.72 -26.10 4.44
N ASN A 245 3.63 -26.86 4.30
CA ASN A 245 2.26 -26.38 4.43
C ASN A 245 1.77 -26.40 5.89
N TYR A 246 0.62 -25.76 6.16
CA TYR A 246 0.06 -25.64 7.52
C TYR A 246 -0.12 -27.01 8.22
N PRO A 247 -0.67 -28.06 7.57
CA PRO A 247 -0.79 -29.38 8.18
C PRO A 247 0.55 -30.02 8.55
N THR A 248 1.64 -29.70 7.85
CA THR A 248 2.97 -30.30 8.12
C THR A 248 3.51 -29.80 9.46
N PHE A 249 3.44 -28.49 9.70
CA PHE A 249 3.79 -27.93 11.01
C PHE A 249 2.90 -28.49 12.13
N ILE A 250 1.59 -28.64 11.88
CA ILE A 250 0.68 -29.30 12.84
C ILE A 250 1.06 -30.77 13.10
N SER A 251 1.39 -31.56 12.06
CA SER A 251 1.81 -32.96 12.23
C SER A 251 3.14 -33.11 12.94
N ASP A 252 4.05 -32.14 12.74
CA ASP A 252 5.33 -32.08 13.45
C ASP A 252 5.17 -31.59 14.90
N GLY A 253 3.97 -31.16 15.29
CA GLY A 253 3.58 -30.82 16.66
C GLY A 253 3.72 -29.34 17.02
N TYR A 254 3.65 -28.43 16.05
CA TYR A 254 3.71 -27.00 16.30
C TYR A 254 2.38 -26.43 16.82
N THR A 255 2.48 -25.47 17.73
CA THR A 255 1.41 -24.53 18.06
C THR A 255 1.56 -23.29 17.18
N ILE A 256 0.53 -22.94 16.41
CA ILE A 256 0.58 -21.86 15.42
C ILE A 256 -0.30 -20.69 15.91
N ASP A 257 0.14 -19.45 15.67
CA ASP A 257 -0.59 -18.22 16.00
C ASP A 257 -2.04 -18.25 15.52
N ALA A 258 -2.96 -17.72 16.33
CA ALA A 258 -4.38 -17.66 15.99
C ALA A 258 -4.69 -16.78 14.76
N LYS A 259 -3.75 -15.91 14.33
CA LYS A 259 -3.84 -15.18 13.06
C LYS A 259 -3.49 -16.03 11.83
N PHE A 260 -3.12 -17.30 11.99
CA PHE A 260 -2.95 -18.26 10.90
C PHE A 260 -3.91 -19.45 11.02
N ALA A 261 -4.56 -19.78 9.92
CA ALA A 261 -5.41 -20.97 9.77
C ALA A 261 -4.93 -21.85 8.61
N GLU A 262 -5.45 -23.08 8.53
CA GLU A 262 -5.31 -23.89 7.32
C GLU A 262 -6.19 -23.32 6.20
N LYS A 263 -5.63 -23.11 5.01
CA LYS A 263 -6.40 -22.76 3.81
C LYS A 263 -6.99 -24.04 3.20
N ASP A 264 -8.31 -24.21 3.18
CA ASP A 264 -8.91 -25.38 2.52
C ASP A 264 -9.00 -25.19 0.98
N ASP A 265 -7.85 -25.01 0.34
CA ASP A 265 -7.66 -24.85 -1.11
C ASP A 265 -7.18 -26.13 -1.81
N GLY A 266 -7.18 -27.26 -1.09
CA GLY A 266 -6.69 -28.56 -1.57
C GLY A 266 -5.18 -28.76 -1.44
N ASP A 267 -4.38 -27.69 -1.39
CA ASP A 267 -2.94 -27.72 -1.13
C ASP A 267 -2.65 -27.49 0.36
N LYS A 268 -3.56 -26.85 1.10
CA LYS A 268 -3.52 -26.67 2.56
C LYS A 268 -2.42 -25.73 3.02
N ASN A 269 -2.25 -24.64 2.26
CA ASN A 269 -1.38 -23.52 2.59
C ASN A 269 -1.73 -22.88 3.95
N PHE A 270 -0.84 -22.02 4.47
CA PHE A 270 -1.22 -21.09 5.53
C PHE A 270 -2.22 -20.08 4.97
N ALA A 271 -3.23 -19.72 5.75
CA ALA A 271 -4.13 -18.59 5.51
C ALA A 271 -3.93 -17.57 6.63
N PHE A 272 -3.54 -16.34 6.29
CA PHE A 272 -3.54 -15.25 7.26
C PHE A 272 -4.97 -14.73 7.47
N VAL A 273 -5.42 -14.73 8.72
CA VAL A 273 -6.78 -14.33 9.13
C VAL A 273 -6.79 -13.11 10.06
N GLY A 274 -5.62 -12.51 10.34
CA GLY A 274 -5.50 -11.23 11.04
C GLY A 274 -5.81 -10.01 10.17
N ASN A 275 -5.50 -8.83 10.69
CA ASN A 275 -5.55 -7.56 9.97
C ASN A 275 -4.30 -7.38 9.11
N SER A 276 -4.42 -6.84 7.89
CA SER A 276 -3.26 -6.57 7.03
C SER A 276 -2.30 -5.55 7.69
N ALA A 277 -1.04 -5.93 7.88
CA ALA A 277 0.03 -5.11 8.46
C ALA A 277 1.38 -5.85 8.31
N THR A 278 2.49 -5.18 8.68
CA THR A 278 3.75 -5.89 8.94
C THR A 278 3.76 -6.44 10.36
N TYR A 279 4.15 -7.71 10.47
CA TYR A 279 4.27 -8.43 11.73
C TYR A 279 5.71 -8.91 11.91
N HIS A 280 6.18 -8.95 13.15
CA HIS A 280 7.32 -9.79 13.50
C HIS A 280 6.84 -11.24 13.64
N ILE A 281 7.47 -12.15 12.91
CA ILE A 281 7.21 -13.59 12.94
C ILE A 281 8.37 -14.32 13.62
N GLU A 282 8.04 -15.27 14.49
CA GLU A 282 8.99 -16.26 15.01
C GLU A 282 8.50 -17.68 14.68
N ILE A 283 9.37 -18.51 14.11
CA ILE A 283 9.22 -19.97 13.95
C ILE A 283 10.28 -20.61 14.85
N ASN A 284 9.85 -21.24 15.94
CA ASN A 284 10.72 -21.84 16.94
C ASN A 284 10.61 -23.36 16.86
N ALA A 285 11.60 -24.02 16.27
CA ALA A 285 11.59 -25.48 16.05
C ALA A 285 11.91 -26.28 17.32
N VAL A 286 12.51 -25.65 18.35
CA VAL A 286 12.75 -26.28 19.66
C VAL A 286 11.48 -26.29 20.51
N ALA A 287 10.82 -25.14 20.65
CA ALA A 287 9.55 -25.01 21.36
C ALA A 287 8.35 -25.52 20.55
N LYS A 288 8.53 -25.66 19.23
CA LYS A 288 7.48 -25.96 18.24
C LYS A 288 6.37 -24.92 18.29
N THR A 289 6.73 -23.66 18.02
CA THR A 289 5.77 -22.55 17.94
C THR A 289 5.94 -21.75 16.65
N ILE A 290 4.85 -21.21 16.13
CA ILE A 290 4.86 -20.11 15.16
C ILE A 290 4.04 -18.97 15.77
N THR A 291 4.60 -17.79 15.96
CA THR A 291 3.93 -16.65 16.60
C THR A 291 4.02 -15.37 15.79
N LEU A 292 2.99 -14.53 15.85
CA LEU A 292 2.97 -13.18 15.27
C LEU A 292 2.77 -12.10 16.34
N THR A 293 3.74 -11.20 16.45
CA THR A 293 3.61 -9.94 17.19
C THR A 293 3.46 -8.78 16.22
N GLN A 294 2.60 -7.83 16.60
CA GLN A 294 2.45 -6.53 15.95
C GLN A 294 2.73 -5.49 17.01
N ASP A 295 3.64 -4.57 16.74
CA ASP A 295 3.93 -3.49 17.66
C ASP A 295 2.85 -2.41 17.52
N GLY A 296 2.25 -2.01 18.65
CA GLY A 296 1.50 -0.75 18.76
C GLY A 296 0.10 -0.68 18.15
N SER A 297 -0.92 -0.81 19.01
CA SER A 297 -2.17 -0.01 18.87
C SER A 297 -2.28 1.04 19.99
N GLU A 298 -1.19 1.29 20.71
CA GLU A 298 -1.15 2.19 21.85
C GLU A 298 -0.91 3.64 21.39
N GLY A 299 -1.83 4.54 21.75
CA GLY A 299 -1.65 5.99 21.63
C GLY A 299 -2.47 6.71 20.54
N CYS A 300 -3.33 6.05 19.77
CA CYS A 300 -4.31 6.71 18.88
C CYS A 300 -5.73 6.72 19.47
N ASP A 301 -6.53 7.71 19.08
CA ASP A 301 -7.96 7.84 19.48
C ASP A 301 -8.90 6.84 18.77
N PHE A 302 -8.51 6.33 17.59
CA PHE A 302 -9.24 5.39 16.75
C PHE A 302 -8.31 4.25 16.29
N ALA A 303 -8.89 3.16 15.76
CA ALA A 303 -8.10 2.07 15.18
C ALA A 303 -7.71 2.31 13.71
N ASN A 304 -8.53 3.06 12.97
CA ASN A 304 -8.28 3.47 11.59
C ASN A 304 -8.99 4.81 11.30
N LEU A 305 -8.55 5.51 10.27
CA LEU A 305 -9.34 6.52 9.54
C LEU A 305 -9.68 5.99 8.14
N TYR A 306 -10.58 6.66 7.43
CA TYR A 306 -11.05 6.26 6.11
C TYR A 306 -11.05 7.43 5.12
N ALA A 307 -10.81 7.17 3.83
CA ALA A 307 -10.94 8.16 2.77
C ALA A 307 -11.83 7.65 1.62
N VAL A 308 -12.72 8.53 1.14
CA VAL A 308 -13.57 8.33 -0.04
C VAL A 308 -13.69 9.64 -0.83
N GLY A 309 -13.84 9.55 -2.15
CA GLY A 309 -14.03 10.69 -3.06
C GLY A 309 -13.69 10.37 -4.51
N ALA A 310 -14.05 11.26 -5.44
CA ALA A 310 -13.61 11.16 -6.83
C ALA A 310 -12.07 11.30 -6.92
N GLY A 311 -11.52 12.19 -6.09
CA GLY A 311 -10.09 12.32 -5.82
C GLY A 311 -9.46 11.12 -5.11
N VAL A 312 -10.22 10.04 -4.83
CA VAL A 312 -9.70 8.73 -4.39
C VAL A 312 -10.26 7.61 -5.30
N PRO A 313 -9.86 7.51 -6.59
CA PRO A 313 -10.57 6.75 -7.63
C PRO A 313 -10.90 5.27 -7.36
N TYR A 314 -10.13 4.53 -6.56
CA TYR A 314 -10.47 3.15 -6.19
C TYR A 314 -11.62 3.05 -5.18
N ALA A 315 -11.90 4.13 -4.44
CA ALA A 315 -13.03 4.25 -3.53
C ALA A 315 -14.23 4.96 -4.19
N GLY A 316 -13.96 6.04 -4.93
CA GLY A 316 -15.00 6.94 -5.45
C GLY A 316 -15.80 7.58 -4.31
N TRP A 317 -16.95 8.19 -4.63
CA TRP A 317 -17.92 8.67 -3.62
C TRP A 317 -18.79 7.52 -3.08
N GLY A 318 -18.18 6.42 -2.65
CA GLY A 318 -18.87 5.21 -2.17
C GLY A 318 -18.08 4.39 -1.14
N TRP A 319 -18.79 3.57 -0.37
CA TRP A 319 -18.22 2.83 0.77
C TRP A 319 -17.94 1.34 0.52
N THR A 320 -18.01 0.91 -0.75
CA THR A 320 -17.70 -0.47 -1.14
C THR A 320 -16.20 -0.78 -1.04
N SER A 321 -15.36 0.23 -1.26
CA SER A 321 -13.90 0.12 -1.30
C SER A 321 -13.16 1.36 -0.74
N PRO A 322 -13.54 1.89 0.45
CA PRO A 322 -12.87 3.04 1.04
C PRO A 322 -11.42 2.70 1.35
N VAL A 323 -10.52 3.68 1.23
CA VAL A 323 -9.13 3.49 1.65
C VAL A 323 -9.08 3.57 3.18
N ASN A 324 -8.41 2.60 3.80
CA ASN A 324 -8.31 2.44 5.25
C ASN A 324 -6.91 2.83 5.72
N LEU A 325 -6.82 3.81 6.62
CA LEU A 325 -5.59 4.31 7.23
C LEU A 325 -5.49 3.75 8.66
N PRO A 326 -4.88 2.57 8.90
CA PRO A 326 -4.68 2.05 10.25
C PRO A 326 -3.89 3.02 11.15
N CYS A 327 -4.12 2.90 12.47
CA CYS A 327 -3.29 3.50 13.51
C CYS A 327 -2.01 2.67 13.71
N HIS A 328 -0.88 3.37 13.90
CA HIS A 328 0.45 2.77 14.14
C HIS A 328 1.04 3.16 15.50
N GLY A 329 0.15 3.57 16.40
CA GLY A 329 0.47 4.15 17.70
C GLY A 329 0.60 5.68 17.66
N ASN A 330 0.61 6.28 18.86
CA ASN A 330 0.87 7.71 19.09
C ASN A 330 0.08 8.72 18.23
N GLY A 331 -1.14 8.38 17.80
CA GLY A 331 -2.03 9.26 17.06
C GLY A 331 -1.71 9.43 15.57
N VAL A 332 -0.83 8.58 15.03
CA VAL A 332 -0.50 8.55 13.61
C VAL A 332 -1.34 7.49 12.91
N TYR A 333 -2.10 7.93 11.91
CA TYR A 333 -2.86 7.06 11.00
C TYR A 333 -2.28 7.16 9.61
N SER A 334 -2.07 6.04 8.95
CA SER A 334 -1.56 6.06 7.59
C SER A 334 -1.90 4.81 6.77
N SER A 335 -1.99 5.04 5.47
CA SER A 335 -1.99 4.09 4.37
C SER A 335 -1.66 4.86 3.09
N VAL A 336 -1.52 4.18 1.96
CA VAL A 336 -1.38 4.83 0.65
C VAL A 336 -2.66 4.64 -0.15
N MET A 337 -3.13 5.74 -0.73
CA MET A 337 -4.45 5.89 -1.31
C MET A 337 -4.32 6.32 -2.76
N ASN A 338 -5.11 5.77 -3.69
CA ASN A 338 -4.99 6.19 -5.10
C ASN A 338 -5.71 7.50 -5.21
N LEU A 339 -5.00 8.59 -5.51
CA LEU A 339 -5.58 9.91 -5.68
C LEU A 339 -5.78 10.22 -7.16
N ASN A 340 -6.69 11.16 -7.49
CA ASN A 340 -6.91 11.65 -8.85
C ASN A 340 -6.85 13.17 -8.88
N ASN A 341 -6.26 13.74 -9.93
CA ASN A 341 -6.44 15.13 -10.29
C ASN A 341 -6.56 15.27 -11.82
N ASN A 342 -7.79 15.25 -12.33
CA ASN A 342 -8.07 15.37 -13.75
C ASN A 342 -8.08 16.84 -14.18
N SER A 343 -6.91 17.48 -14.14
CA SER A 343 -6.75 18.92 -14.43
C SER A 343 -7.69 19.83 -13.62
N GLY A 344 -7.95 19.48 -12.34
CA GLY A 344 -8.87 20.18 -11.45
C GLY A 344 -10.30 19.63 -11.41
N ALA A 345 -10.62 18.63 -12.22
CA ALA A 345 -11.84 17.83 -12.11
C ALA A 345 -11.57 16.51 -11.36
N ASP A 346 -12.65 15.89 -10.86
CA ASP A 346 -12.65 14.56 -10.23
C ASP A 346 -11.53 14.34 -9.20
N ASN A 347 -11.21 15.40 -8.46
CA ASN A 347 -10.09 15.48 -7.54
C ASN A 347 -10.51 15.69 -6.08
N ASN A 348 -11.81 15.80 -5.83
CA ASN A 348 -12.37 16.08 -4.52
C ASN A 348 -12.58 14.79 -3.71
N PHE A 349 -12.23 14.84 -2.42
CA PHE A 349 -12.41 13.72 -1.49
C PHE A 349 -12.47 14.20 -0.03
N ARG A 350 -12.78 13.29 0.90
CA ARG A 350 -12.93 13.59 2.32
C ARG A 350 -12.41 12.46 3.21
N PHE A 351 -11.94 12.81 4.40
CA PHE A 351 -11.56 11.86 5.46
C PHE A 351 -12.71 11.62 6.43
N PHE A 352 -12.76 10.43 7.02
CA PHE A 352 -13.81 9.99 7.92
C PHE A 352 -13.21 9.20 9.09
N THR A 353 -13.68 9.46 10.30
CA THR A 353 -13.27 8.69 11.51
C THR A 353 -14.05 7.38 11.67
N GLU A 354 -15.12 7.16 10.89
CA GLU A 354 -15.94 5.95 10.91
C GLU A 354 -16.32 5.54 9.47
N LYS A 355 -16.23 4.24 9.16
CA LYS A 355 -16.65 3.68 7.87
C LYS A 355 -18.17 3.71 7.75
N ASP A 356 -18.69 3.91 6.53
CA ASP A 356 -20.13 3.92 6.19
C ASP A 356 -20.92 5.11 6.79
N ASN A 357 -20.26 6.05 7.47
CA ASN A 357 -20.87 7.21 8.11
C ASN A 357 -20.46 8.52 7.44
N TRP A 358 -21.29 9.05 6.54
CA TRP A 358 -21.04 10.38 5.92
C TRP A 358 -20.99 11.54 6.92
N GLY A 359 -21.59 11.39 8.11
CA GLY A 359 -21.61 12.40 9.18
C GLY A 359 -20.30 12.50 9.97
N SER A 360 -19.42 11.50 9.90
CA SER A 360 -18.07 11.57 10.49
C SER A 360 -17.04 12.21 9.53
N GLY A 361 -17.50 12.84 8.45
CA GLY A 361 -16.66 13.43 7.42
C GLY A 361 -16.05 14.74 7.85
N VAL A 362 -14.72 14.83 7.79
CA VAL A 362 -13.95 16.02 8.12
C VAL A 362 -13.36 16.60 6.82
N ASN A 363 -13.74 17.83 6.49
CA ASN A 363 -13.40 18.50 5.22
C ASN A 363 -12.23 19.50 5.39
N TYR A 364 -11.76 20.09 4.28
CA TYR A 364 -10.52 20.89 4.28
C TYR A 364 -10.58 22.10 5.23
N PRO A 365 -11.65 22.94 5.23
CA PRO A 365 -11.76 24.04 6.18
C PRO A 365 -11.84 23.62 7.65
N THR A 366 -12.36 22.42 7.95
CA THR A 366 -12.44 21.94 9.34
C THR A 366 -11.05 21.66 9.88
N TYR A 367 -10.25 20.86 9.17
CA TYR A 367 -8.85 20.61 9.56
C TYR A 367 -8.04 21.91 9.61
N ALA A 368 -8.15 22.78 8.60
CA ALA A 368 -7.46 24.07 8.58
C ALA A 368 -7.88 24.99 9.76
N GLY A 369 -9.17 24.98 10.11
CA GLY A 369 -9.73 25.72 11.25
C GLY A 369 -9.31 25.15 12.62
N ASP A 370 -9.16 23.83 12.71
CA ASP A 370 -8.59 23.14 13.89
C ASP A 370 -7.08 23.36 14.03
N GLY A 371 -6.47 24.12 13.12
CA GLY A 371 -5.06 24.51 13.11
C GLY A 371 -4.14 23.47 12.47
N TYR A 372 -4.68 22.53 11.69
CA TYR A 372 -3.83 21.61 10.94
C TYR A 372 -3.06 22.37 9.87
N THR A 373 -1.77 22.07 9.78
CA THR A 373 -1.02 22.36 8.56
C THR A 373 -1.32 21.24 7.58
N ILE A 374 -2.09 21.57 6.54
CA ILE A 374 -2.48 20.64 5.48
C ILE A 374 -1.47 20.79 4.33
N ASP A 375 -1.00 19.66 3.78
CA ASP A 375 -0.17 19.61 2.58
C ASP A 375 -0.79 20.44 1.44
N ALA A 376 0.03 21.24 0.74
CA ALA A 376 -0.44 22.09 -0.36
C ALA A 376 -0.85 21.32 -1.62
N LYS A 377 -0.59 20.00 -1.70
CA LYS A 377 -1.26 19.12 -2.67
C LYS A 377 -2.73 18.90 -2.35
N PHE A 378 -3.20 19.28 -1.18
CA PHE A 378 -4.61 19.49 -0.91
C PHE A 378 -4.93 21.00 -0.82
N GLU A 379 -6.00 21.41 -1.47
CA GLU A 379 -6.64 22.71 -1.22
C GLU A 379 -8.12 22.52 -0.90
N ASP A 380 -8.79 23.61 -0.51
CA ASP A 380 -10.24 23.65 -0.50
C ASP A 380 -10.74 23.54 -1.95
N ALA A 381 -11.48 22.48 -2.27
CA ALA A 381 -12.01 22.24 -3.60
C ALA A 381 -12.95 23.34 -4.10
N GLN A 382 -13.50 24.17 -3.20
CA GLN A 382 -14.55 25.15 -3.48
C GLN A 382 -15.74 24.55 -4.24
N ASP A 383 -15.97 23.25 -4.04
CA ASP A 383 -16.97 22.41 -4.70
C ASP A 383 -18.37 22.51 -4.05
N GLY A 384 -18.54 23.45 -3.14
CA GLY A 384 -19.77 23.70 -2.36
C GLY A 384 -19.80 22.96 -1.01
N ASP A 385 -19.14 21.81 -0.93
CA ASP A 385 -18.94 21.04 0.31
C ASP A 385 -17.56 21.28 0.94
N ASN A 386 -16.71 22.02 0.23
CA ASN A 386 -15.33 22.38 0.57
C ASN A 386 -14.50 21.15 0.97
N ASN A 387 -14.62 20.11 0.15
CA ASN A 387 -13.81 18.91 0.25
C ASN A 387 -12.33 19.23 0.08
N PHE A 388 -11.48 18.25 0.40
CA PHE A 388 -10.10 18.29 -0.04
C PHE A 388 -10.09 18.12 -1.55
N ALA A 389 -9.69 19.14 -2.31
CA ALA A 389 -9.28 18.96 -3.70
C ALA A 389 -7.83 18.55 -3.69
N PHE A 390 -7.54 17.38 -4.23
CA PHE A 390 -6.18 16.99 -4.48
C PHE A 390 -5.68 17.66 -5.78
N VAL A 391 -4.74 18.59 -5.65
CA VAL A 391 -4.20 19.42 -6.73
C VAL A 391 -2.77 19.07 -7.13
N GLY A 392 -2.22 17.99 -6.58
CA GLY A 392 -1.06 17.30 -7.15
C GLY A 392 -1.42 16.52 -8.41
N THR A 393 -0.98 15.27 -8.54
CA THR A 393 -1.38 14.39 -9.66
C THR A 393 -1.96 13.05 -9.28
N THR A 394 -2.85 12.57 -10.15
CA THR A 394 -3.36 11.21 -10.17
C THR A 394 -2.28 10.16 -9.95
N GLY A 395 -2.66 9.04 -9.34
CA GLY A 395 -1.77 8.04 -8.78
C GLY A 395 -1.77 8.19 -7.26
N LEU A 396 -0.93 7.44 -6.56
CA LEU A 396 -1.28 7.00 -5.21
C LEU A 396 -0.29 7.61 -4.13
N TYR A 397 -0.80 8.00 -2.96
CA TYR A 397 -0.01 8.74 -1.94
C TYR A 397 -0.20 8.10 -0.57
N ARG A 398 0.91 7.88 0.17
CA ARG A 398 0.92 7.72 1.62
C ARG A 398 0.34 9.00 2.17
N VAL A 399 -0.77 8.85 2.85
CA VAL A 399 -1.41 9.96 3.51
C VAL A 399 -1.32 9.69 4.99
N ASP A 400 -0.52 10.52 5.63
CA ASP A 400 -0.29 10.47 7.07
C ASP A 400 -1.17 11.54 7.71
N ILE A 401 -2.03 11.11 8.62
CA ILE A 401 -2.80 12.00 9.48
C ILE A 401 -2.24 11.83 10.89
N ASP A 402 -1.47 12.81 11.33
CA ASP A 402 -0.98 12.91 12.70
C ASP A 402 -1.93 13.81 13.49
N THR A 403 -2.69 13.19 14.40
CA THR A 403 -3.66 13.90 15.24
C THR A 403 -3.04 14.58 16.46
N VAL A 404 -1.80 14.22 16.83
CA VAL A 404 -1.06 14.82 17.94
C VAL A 404 -0.36 16.11 17.49
N ASN A 405 0.36 16.04 16.36
CA ASN A 405 1.10 17.16 15.79
C ASN A 405 0.25 18.05 14.86
N LYS A 406 -0.98 17.62 14.55
CA LYS A 406 -1.94 18.33 13.68
C LYS A 406 -1.38 18.60 12.29
N THR A 407 -0.96 17.54 11.61
CA THR A 407 -0.50 17.59 10.23
C THR A 407 -1.23 16.55 9.38
N ILE A 408 -1.58 16.94 8.15
CA ILE A 408 -1.93 16.01 7.09
C ILE A 408 -0.86 16.15 6.03
N SER A 409 -0.03 15.13 5.85
CA SER A 409 1.06 15.10 4.88
C SER A 409 0.78 14.10 3.77
N VAL A 410 1.11 14.49 2.53
CA VAL A 410 0.72 13.77 1.31
C VAL A 410 1.98 13.35 0.59
N ALA A 411 2.41 12.15 0.92
CA ALA A 411 3.71 11.60 0.62
C ALA A 411 3.56 10.52 -0.44
N GLU A 412 4.09 10.73 -1.62
CA GLU A 412 4.05 9.80 -2.74
C GLU A 412 4.61 8.38 -2.42
N GLY A 413 3.76 7.38 -2.14
CA GLY A 413 4.18 6.13 -1.46
C GLY A 413 4.27 4.88 -2.36
N LYS A 414 5.48 4.35 -2.60
CA LYS A 414 5.71 3.63 -3.86
C LYS A 414 5.33 2.24 -3.53
#